data_AF-A0AA46WU85-F1
#
_entry.id   AF-A0AA46WU85-F1
#
_cell.length_a   1.000
_cell.length_b   1.000
_cell.length_c   1.000
_cell.angle_alpha   90.00
_cell.angle_beta   90.00
_cell.angle_gamma   90.00
#
_symmetry.space_group_name_H-M   'P 1'
#
loop_
_entity.id
_entity.type
_entity.pdbx_description
1 polymer ?
#
loop_
_entity_poly.entity_id
_entity_poly.type
_entity_poly.pdbx_seq_one_letter_code
_entity_poly.pdbx_strand_id
1 'polypeptide(L)'
;MFNGAFRIYARNVDPADPGNAFRHRYFTADRYRWDRKRAAVLAGRMAGPESTLRRPPPEFDAIKERLNRARAGIDNYEKMFNELGTEFDEVKAEVRELRRERSDLQEWEQEAERLEAQLDYAKKLLIVNGICDDFRLDEEGRFREKPPRSSREVATMVRKYLHDRVELHSEALRGDKVMDRNSASASWAQTAWQGFKALYAYGEYMAENPGQNVDFFTWCSGPHNRSGWTRDKTARGESGATMDKRGKTRIFPVSVKLSRNEEMEMVQHLKIQRKGEGDIPRVYFVYSPRTKKVHVGFYGPHELVPNTKSRKR
;
A
#
# COMPACT_ATOMS: atom_id res chain seq x y z
N MET A 1 21.76 -60.46 31.16
CA MET A 1 21.60 -59.01 31.43
C MET A 1 21.61 -58.78 32.92
N PHE A 2 22.56 -58.00 33.45
CA PHE A 2 22.66 -57.70 34.88
C PHE A 2 21.72 -56.52 35.22
N ASN A 3 20.67 -56.78 35.99
CA ASN A 3 19.63 -55.84 36.45
C ASN A 3 20.19 -54.68 37.29
N GLY A 4 20.89 -53.72 36.67
CA GLY A 4 21.39 -52.51 37.32
C GLY A 4 22.39 -52.75 38.46
N ALA A 5 22.97 -53.95 38.55
CA ALA A 5 23.91 -54.31 39.60
C ALA A 5 25.31 -53.78 39.29
N PHE A 6 25.94 -53.14 40.27
CA PHE A 6 27.32 -52.67 40.15
C PHE A 6 28.26 -53.68 40.84
N ARG A 7 29.29 -54.13 40.11
CA ARG A 7 30.41 -54.92 40.66
C ARG A 7 31.57 -53.98 40.94
N ILE A 8 32.12 -54.07 42.15
CA ILE A 8 33.29 -53.29 42.54
C ILE A 8 34.50 -54.22 42.50
N TYR A 9 35.48 -53.88 41.67
CA TYR A 9 36.72 -54.62 41.51
C TYR A 9 37.77 -54.04 42.47
N ALA A 10 38.30 -54.87 43.37
CA ALA A 10 39.38 -54.48 44.25
C ALA A 10 40.72 -54.55 43.49
N ARG A 11 41.65 -53.66 43.83
CA ARG A 11 42.89 -53.40 43.08
C ARG A 11 43.83 -54.62 42.90
N ASN A 12 43.66 -55.66 43.73
CA ASN A 12 44.50 -56.87 43.74
C ASN A 12 43.72 -58.15 43.39
N VAL A 13 42.59 -58.02 42.69
CA VAL A 13 41.73 -59.16 42.35
C VAL A 13 41.45 -59.13 40.85
N ASP A 14 41.95 -60.14 40.13
CA ASP A 14 41.69 -60.31 38.70
C ASP A 14 40.35 -61.03 38.49
N PRO A 15 39.34 -60.36 37.90
CA PRO A 15 38.03 -60.97 37.67
C PRO A 15 38.02 -62.04 36.57
N ALA A 16 39.10 -62.18 35.79
CA ALA A 16 39.25 -63.25 34.79
C ALA A 16 39.79 -64.56 35.39
N ASP A 17 40.32 -64.53 36.62
CA ASP A 17 40.77 -65.72 37.34
C ASP A 17 39.60 -66.37 38.11
N PRO A 18 39.24 -67.65 37.82
CA PRO A 18 38.14 -68.36 38.49
C PRO A 18 38.28 -68.43 40.01
N GLY A 19 39.53 -68.44 40.53
CA GLY A 19 39.81 -68.44 41.98
C GLY A 19 39.57 -67.09 42.67
N ASN A 20 39.38 -66.03 41.89
CA ASN A 20 39.19 -64.66 42.37
C ASN A 20 37.77 -64.13 42.11
N ALA A 21 37.00 -64.77 41.23
CA ALA A 21 35.67 -64.34 40.82
C ALA A 21 34.66 -64.17 41.99
N PHE A 22 34.78 -64.97 43.05
CA PHE A 22 33.90 -64.89 44.23
C PHE A 22 34.32 -63.83 45.27
N ARG A 23 35.50 -63.22 45.11
CA ARG A 23 36.04 -62.24 46.07
C ARG A 23 35.54 -60.82 45.79
N HIS A 24 34.76 -60.63 44.73
CA HIS A 24 34.12 -59.36 44.39
C HIS A 24 32.76 -59.23 45.08
N ARG A 25 32.52 -58.10 45.74
CA ARG A 25 31.19 -57.80 46.31
C ARG A 25 30.21 -57.44 45.20
N TYR A 26 29.07 -58.13 45.19
CA TYR A 26 27.97 -57.90 44.27
C TYR A 26 26.82 -57.18 44.98
N PHE A 27 26.35 -56.07 44.40
CA PHE A 27 25.20 -55.33 44.93
C PHE A 27 24.15 -55.11 43.85
N THR A 28 22.88 -55.38 44.16
CA THR A 28 21.75 -55.17 43.25
C THR A 28 21.17 -53.75 43.36
N ALA A 29 20.68 -53.21 42.25
CA ALA A 29 20.07 -51.86 42.20
C ALA A 29 18.90 -51.70 43.18
N ASP A 30 18.13 -52.77 43.41
CA ASP A 30 16.94 -52.73 44.28
C ASP A 30 17.26 -52.31 45.72
N ARG A 31 18.49 -52.56 46.20
CA ARG A 31 18.92 -52.16 47.54
C ARG A 31 19.08 -50.65 47.71
N TYR A 32 19.23 -49.91 46.62
CA TYR A 32 19.53 -48.47 46.62
C TYR A 32 18.40 -47.61 46.05
N ARG A 33 17.40 -48.24 45.43
CA ARG A 33 16.31 -47.55 44.74
C ARG A 33 15.33 -46.84 45.70
N TRP A 34 15.25 -47.28 46.95
CA TRP A 34 14.20 -46.87 47.90
C TRP A 34 14.63 -45.84 48.94
N ASP A 35 15.94 -45.54 49.07
CA ASP A 35 16.43 -44.56 50.04
C ASP A 35 17.64 -43.82 49.47
N ARG A 36 17.36 -42.68 48.81
CA ARG A 36 18.38 -41.80 48.20
C ARG A 36 19.44 -41.37 49.21
N LYS A 37 19.09 -41.17 50.49
CA LYS A 37 20.05 -40.79 51.54
C LYS A 37 20.98 -41.95 51.88
N ARG A 38 20.46 -43.17 52.07
CA ARG A 38 21.30 -44.36 52.30
C ARG A 38 22.20 -44.67 51.10
N ALA A 39 21.70 -44.53 49.88
CA ALA A 39 22.51 -44.74 48.67
C ALA A 39 23.68 -43.76 48.59
N ALA A 40 23.44 -42.48 48.87
CA ALA A 40 24.49 -41.47 48.91
C ALA A 40 25.52 -41.74 50.02
N VAL A 41 25.08 -42.16 51.22
CA VAL A 41 25.97 -42.50 52.34
C VAL A 41 26.82 -43.73 52.04
N LEU A 42 26.26 -44.76 51.42
CA LEU A 42 26.99 -45.97 51.03
C LEU A 42 27.98 -45.70 49.89
N ALA A 43 27.60 -44.93 48.88
CA ALA A 43 28.53 -44.48 47.84
C ALA A 43 29.67 -43.64 48.44
N GLY A 44 29.35 -42.70 49.34
CA GLY A 44 30.34 -41.89 50.05
C GLY A 44 31.27 -42.71 50.95
N ARG A 45 30.79 -43.79 51.58
CA ARG A 45 31.62 -44.70 52.39
C ARG A 45 32.44 -45.68 51.57
N MET A 46 32.01 -46.06 50.37
CA MET A 46 32.77 -46.96 49.49
C MET A 46 33.82 -46.19 48.67
N ALA A 47 33.47 -45.00 48.16
CA ALA A 47 34.40 -44.13 47.48
C ALA A 47 35.27 -43.32 48.45
N GLY A 48 34.81 -43.09 49.68
CA GLY A 48 35.50 -42.30 50.71
C GLY A 48 36.93 -42.77 50.99
N PRO A 49 37.17 -44.06 51.30
CA PRO A 49 38.51 -44.60 51.58
C PRO A 49 39.49 -44.52 50.39
N GLU A 50 39.00 -44.69 49.16
CA GLU A 50 39.79 -44.51 47.92
C GLU A 50 39.97 -43.02 47.56
N SER A 51 39.03 -42.17 47.99
CA SER A 51 39.04 -40.71 47.83
C SER A 51 39.92 -40.02 48.89
N THR A 52 40.12 -40.63 50.06
CA THR A 52 40.91 -40.05 51.16
C THR A 52 42.42 -39.97 50.92
N LEU A 53 42.92 -40.49 49.80
CA LEU A 53 44.33 -40.33 49.40
C LEU A 53 44.56 -39.23 48.36
N ARG A 54 43.51 -38.55 47.89
CA ARG A 54 43.67 -37.36 47.05
C ARG A 54 42.69 -36.29 47.52
N ARG A 55 43.24 -35.19 48.04
CA ARG A 55 42.52 -33.92 48.07
C ARG A 55 41.90 -33.73 46.68
N PRO A 56 40.60 -33.37 46.58
CA PRO A 56 40.04 -32.96 45.30
C PRO A 56 41.03 -31.98 44.67
N PRO A 57 41.43 -32.19 43.40
CA PRO A 57 42.27 -31.23 42.71
C PRO A 57 41.64 -29.83 42.88
N PRO A 58 42.42 -28.75 43.05
CA PRO A 58 41.86 -27.41 43.24
C PRO A 58 40.84 -27.02 42.15
N GLU A 59 40.95 -27.62 40.96
CA GLU A 59 40.00 -27.45 39.87
C GLU A 59 38.60 -28.01 40.17
N PHE A 60 38.46 -28.98 41.06
CA PHE A 60 37.16 -29.53 41.44
C PHE A 60 36.27 -28.50 42.13
N ASP A 61 36.84 -27.66 43.01
CA ASP A 61 36.09 -26.57 43.63
C ASP A 61 35.69 -25.53 42.58
N ALA A 62 36.56 -25.24 41.62
CA ALA A 62 36.23 -24.36 40.49
C ALA A 62 35.15 -24.94 39.57
N ILE A 63 35.17 -26.25 39.31
CA ILE A 63 34.16 -26.96 38.51
C ILE A 63 32.84 -27.05 39.27
N LYS A 64 32.86 -27.33 40.57
CA LYS A 64 31.69 -27.36 41.44
C LYS A 64 31.06 -25.97 41.56
N GLU A 65 31.86 -24.92 41.69
CA GLU A 65 31.40 -23.53 41.64
C GLU A 65 30.86 -23.17 40.24
N ARG A 66 31.48 -23.62 39.15
CA ARG A 66 30.92 -23.43 37.79
C ARG A 66 29.61 -24.19 37.60
N LEU A 67 29.51 -25.42 38.10
CA LEU A 67 28.29 -26.22 38.02
C LEU A 67 27.20 -25.61 38.90
N ASN A 68 27.51 -25.19 40.12
CA ASN A 68 26.58 -24.51 41.03
C ASN A 68 26.15 -23.15 40.48
N ARG A 69 27.03 -22.39 39.80
CA ARG A 69 26.67 -21.15 39.10
C ARG A 69 25.83 -21.40 37.85
N ALA A 70 26.16 -22.43 37.07
CA ALA A 70 25.33 -22.88 35.95
C ALA A 70 23.96 -23.36 36.44
N ARG A 71 23.90 -23.94 37.66
CA ARG A 71 22.68 -24.37 38.34
C ARG A 71 21.91 -23.22 38.99
N ALA A 72 22.60 -22.18 39.46
CA ALA A 72 22.00 -20.94 39.96
C ALA A 72 21.53 -20.03 38.81
N GLY A 73 22.05 -20.23 37.59
CA GLY A 73 21.49 -19.67 36.36
C GLY A 73 20.25 -20.42 35.84
N ILE A 74 19.79 -21.48 36.52
CA ILE A 74 18.58 -22.25 36.13
C ILE A 74 17.29 -21.51 36.49
N ASP A 75 17.33 -20.52 37.40
CA ASP A 75 16.20 -19.61 37.67
C ASP A 75 15.81 -18.77 36.43
N ASN A 76 16.65 -18.76 35.40
CA ASN A 76 16.44 -18.01 34.16
C ASN A 76 15.66 -18.79 33.09
N TYR A 77 15.51 -20.12 33.21
CA TYR A 77 14.71 -20.89 32.24
C TYR A 77 13.23 -20.59 32.39
N GLU A 78 12.69 -20.53 33.62
CA GLU A 78 11.28 -20.19 33.83
C GLU A 78 10.96 -18.78 33.29
N LYS A 79 11.85 -17.82 33.54
CA LYS A 79 11.70 -16.47 32.99
C LYS A 79 11.74 -16.45 31.46
N MET A 80 12.71 -17.14 30.85
CA MET A 80 12.82 -17.24 29.39
C MET A 80 11.65 -18.02 28.75
N PHE A 81 11.15 -19.08 29.40
CA PHE A 81 9.96 -19.81 28.96
C PHE A 81 8.69 -18.96 29.07
N ASN A 82 8.59 -18.13 30.11
CA ASN A 82 7.48 -17.18 30.25
C ASN A 82 7.56 -16.08 29.19
N GLU A 83 8.74 -15.49 28.95
CA GLU A 83 8.98 -14.48 27.91
C GLU A 83 8.68 -15.05 26.51
N LEU A 84 9.20 -16.24 26.19
CA LEU A 84 8.90 -16.92 24.93
C LEU A 84 7.43 -17.32 24.81
N GLY A 85 6.78 -17.67 25.93
CA GLY A 85 5.35 -17.94 25.99
C GLY A 85 4.52 -16.70 25.68
N THR A 86 4.89 -15.55 26.23
CA THR A 86 4.24 -14.27 25.93
C THR A 86 4.43 -13.86 24.48
N GLU A 87 5.65 -13.95 23.94
CA GLU A 87 5.92 -13.66 22.53
C GLU A 87 5.17 -14.62 21.60
N PHE A 88 5.10 -15.91 21.95
CA PHE A 88 4.35 -16.89 21.19
C PHE A 88 2.84 -16.58 21.18
N ASP A 89 2.27 -16.20 22.31
CA ASP A 89 0.86 -15.83 22.41
C ASP A 89 0.56 -14.52 21.67
N GLU A 90 1.47 -13.54 21.69
CA GLU A 90 1.39 -12.30 20.90
C GLU A 90 1.42 -12.57 19.40
N VAL A 91 2.42 -13.31 18.92
CA VAL A 91 2.54 -13.69 17.50
C VAL A 91 1.33 -14.53 17.06
N LYS A 92 0.83 -15.41 17.93
CA LYS A 92 -0.35 -16.22 17.65
C LYS A 92 -1.63 -15.36 17.58
N ALA A 93 -1.74 -14.32 18.39
CA ALA A 93 -2.82 -13.35 18.29
C ALA A 93 -2.72 -12.56 16.98
N GLU A 94 -1.54 -12.06 16.63
CA GLU A 94 -1.29 -11.34 15.38
C GLU A 94 -1.60 -12.21 14.15
N VAL A 95 -1.14 -13.47 14.12
CA VAL A 95 -1.45 -14.42 13.04
C VAL A 95 -2.96 -14.67 12.92
N ARG A 96 -3.70 -14.66 14.02
CA ARG A 96 -5.17 -14.77 13.97
C ARG A 96 -5.81 -13.53 13.38
N GLU A 97 -5.37 -12.33 13.77
CA GLU A 97 -5.90 -11.09 13.19
C GLU A 97 -5.59 -10.99 11.70
N LEU A 98 -4.33 -11.23 11.29
CA LEU A 98 -3.95 -11.22 9.87
C LEU A 98 -4.74 -12.25 9.04
N ARG A 99 -5.10 -13.40 9.64
CA ARG A 99 -5.97 -14.39 8.97
C ARG A 99 -7.41 -13.89 8.81
N ARG A 100 -7.93 -13.14 9.78
CA ARG A 100 -9.26 -12.51 9.65
C ARG A 100 -9.24 -11.43 8.58
N GLU A 101 -8.28 -10.51 8.64
CA GLU A 101 -8.12 -9.46 7.62
C GLU A 101 -7.98 -10.05 6.22
N ARG A 102 -7.21 -11.13 6.07
CA ARG A 102 -7.10 -11.83 4.78
C ARG A 102 -8.43 -12.44 4.33
N SER A 103 -9.21 -13.02 5.25
CA SER A 103 -10.54 -13.56 4.92
C SER A 103 -11.46 -12.46 4.43
N ASP A 104 -11.51 -11.33 5.15
CA ASP A 104 -12.31 -10.18 4.78
C ASP A 104 -11.90 -9.65 3.40
N LEU A 105 -10.58 -9.49 3.15
CA LEU A 105 -10.07 -9.07 1.84
C LEU A 105 -10.46 -10.03 0.71
N GLN A 106 -10.48 -11.35 0.96
CA GLN A 106 -10.93 -12.33 -0.03
C GLN A 106 -12.43 -12.23 -0.32
N GLU A 107 -13.25 -11.91 0.67
CA GLU A 107 -14.68 -11.64 0.48
C GLU A 107 -14.89 -10.38 -0.37
N TRP A 108 -14.14 -9.31 -0.09
CA TRP A 108 -14.16 -8.08 -0.89
C TRP A 108 -13.70 -8.30 -2.33
N GLU A 109 -12.67 -9.13 -2.54
CA GLU A 109 -12.17 -9.49 -3.87
C GLU A 109 -13.23 -10.24 -4.69
N GLN A 110 -13.89 -11.24 -4.09
CA GLN A 110 -14.99 -11.97 -4.75
C GLN A 110 -16.17 -11.06 -5.10
N GLU A 111 -16.53 -10.13 -4.20
CA GLU A 111 -17.59 -9.18 -4.46
C GLU A 111 -17.21 -8.20 -5.58
N ALA A 112 -15.96 -7.74 -5.62
CA ALA A 112 -15.46 -6.91 -6.70
C ALA A 112 -15.52 -7.63 -8.06
N GLU A 113 -15.07 -8.89 -8.13
CA GLU A 113 -15.17 -9.72 -9.33
C GLU A 113 -16.62 -9.88 -9.79
N ARG A 114 -17.55 -10.11 -8.85
CA ARG A 114 -18.98 -10.23 -9.13
C ARG A 114 -19.55 -8.94 -9.72
N LEU A 115 -19.22 -7.78 -9.13
CA LEU A 115 -19.68 -6.48 -9.59
C LEU A 115 -19.09 -6.12 -10.95
N GLU A 116 -17.82 -6.45 -11.20
CA GLU A 116 -17.19 -6.26 -12.51
C GLU A 116 -17.89 -7.09 -13.60
N ALA A 117 -18.20 -8.36 -13.31
CA ALA A 117 -18.95 -9.21 -14.24
C ALA A 117 -20.36 -8.67 -14.54
N GLN A 118 -21.07 -8.17 -13.53
CA GLN A 118 -22.38 -7.53 -13.71
C GLN A 118 -22.29 -6.25 -14.54
N LEU A 119 -21.28 -5.42 -14.28
CA LEU A 119 -21.03 -4.20 -15.03
C LEU A 119 -20.72 -4.50 -16.50
N ASP A 120 -19.91 -5.50 -16.78
CA ASP A 120 -19.57 -5.88 -18.15
C ASP A 120 -20.77 -6.49 -18.88
N TYR A 121 -21.62 -7.26 -18.20
CA TYR A 121 -22.89 -7.71 -18.75
C TYR A 121 -23.82 -6.53 -19.08
N ALA A 122 -23.94 -5.55 -18.18
CA ALA A 122 -24.73 -4.34 -18.41
C ALA A 122 -24.22 -3.52 -19.59
N LYS A 123 -22.90 -3.29 -19.68
CA LYS A 123 -22.26 -2.62 -20.83
C LYS A 123 -22.56 -3.35 -22.14
N LYS A 124 -22.43 -4.69 -22.15
CA LYS A 124 -22.74 -5.52 -23.33
C LYS A 124 -24.18 -5.32 -23.79
N LEU A 125 -25.14 -5.35 -22.86
CA LEU A 125 -26.54 -5.09 -23.17
C LEU A 125 -26.75 -3.70 -23.77
N LEU A 126 -26.16 -2.66 -23.18
CA LEU A 126 -26.29 -1.29 -23.70
C LEU A 126 -25.75 -1.15 -25.13
N ILE A 127 -24.64 -1.83 -25.45
CA ILE A 127 -24.03 -1.81 -26.79
C ILE A 127 -24.87 -2.59 -27.80
N VAL A 128 -25.28 -3.83 -27.46
CA VAL A 128 -26.09 -4.67 -28.36
C VAL A 128 -27.44 -4.01 -28.68
N ASN A 129 -28.03 -3.28 -27.72
CA ASN A 129 -29.27 -2.54 -27.94
C ASN A 129 -29.05 -1.16 -28.60
N GLY A 130 -27.82 -0.81 -28.98
CA GLY A 130 -27.51 0.48 -29.63
C GLY A 130 -27.71 1.70 -28.74
N ILE A 131 -27.81 1.51 -27.42
CA ILE A 131 -28.03 2.59 -26.44
C ILE A 131 -26.72 3.34 -26.16
N CYS A 132 -25.59 2.64 -26.20
CA CYS A 132 -24.27 3.22 -25.94
C CYS A 132 -23.23 2.64 -26.91
N ASP A 133 -22.51 3.50 -27.63
CA ASP A 133 -21.42 3.11 -28.54
C ASP A 133 -20.05 3.62 -28.04
N ASP A 134 -19.99 4.06 -26.79
CA ASP A 134 -18.81 4.68 -26.18
C ASP A 134 -17.82 3.66 -25.61
N PHE A 135 -18.05 2.35 -25.81
CA PHE A 135 -17.18 1.27 -25.32
C PHE A 135 -16.75 0.33 -26.45
N ARG A 136 -15.52 -0.17 -26.35
CA ARG A 136 -14.92 -1.20 -27.20
C ARG A 136 -14.40 -2.35 -26.35
N LEU A 137 -14.28 -3.54 -26.94
CA LEU A 137 -13.55 -4.64 -26.32
C LEU A 137 -12.05 -4.45 -26.53
N ASP A 138 -11.23 -4.68 -25.50
CA ASP A 138 -9.79 -4.85 -25.64
C ASP A 138 -9.42 -6.27 -26.10
N GLU A 139 -8.13 -6.54 -26.25
CA GLU A 139 -7.61 -7.83 -26.71
C GLU A 139 -7.97 -8.97 -25.74
N GLU A 140 -8.18 -8.67 -24.46
CA GLU A 140 -8.62 -9.61 -23.44
C GLU A 140 -10.15 -9.72 -23.34
N GLY A 141 -10.90 -9.07 -24.23
CA GLY A 141 -12.37 -9.12 -24.24
C GLY A 141 -13.02 -8.32 -23.11
N ARG A 142 -12.31 -7.37 -22.49
CA ARG A 142 -12.85 -6.47 -21.46
C ARG A 142 -13.37 -5.19 -22.10
N PHE A 143 -14.47 -4.66 -21.55
CA PHE A 143 -15.00 -3.39 -22.04
C PHE A 143 -14.14 -2.21 -21.58
N ARG A 144 -13.58 -1.50 -22.56
CA ARG A 144 -12.86 -0.24 -22.39
C ARG A 144 -13.63 0.89 -23.02
N GLU A 145 -13.54 2.07 -22.41
CA GLU A 145 -14.02 3.30 -23.02
C GLU A 145 -13.34 3.52 -24.38
N LYS A 146 -14.12 3.88 -25.41
CA LYS A 146 -13.59 4.35 -26.68
C LYS A 146 -13.01 5.75 -26.44
N PRO A 147 -11.71 5.95 -26.70
CA PRO A 147 -11.12 7.27 -26.52
C PRO A 147 -11.68 8.26 -27.54
N PRO A 148 -11.97 9.51 -27.14
CA PRO A 148 -12.34 10.53 -28.10
C PRO A 148 -11.20 10.84 -29.06
N ARG A 149 -11.55 11.17 -30.30
CA ARG A 149 -10.60 11.44 -31.39
C ARG A 149 -10.53 12.92 -31.77
N SER A 150 -11.44 13.74 -31.27
CA SER A 150 -11.52 15.18 -31.55
C SER A 150 -11.87 15.99 -30.31
N SER A 151 -11.49 17.27 -30.30
CA SER A 151 -11.87 18.21 -29.24
C SER A 151 -13.38 18.41 -29.17
N ARG A 152 -14.07 18.37 -30.31
CA ARG A 152 -15.53 18.40 -30.35
C ARG A 152 -16.16 17.19 -29.66
N GLU A 153 -15.63 15.99 -29.90
CA GLU A 153 -16.11 14.76 -29.24
C GLU A 153 -15.89 14.83 -27.73
N VAL A 154 -14.72 15.30 -27.27
CA VAL A 154 -14.46 15.56 -25.84
C VAL A 154 -15.53 16.47 -25.24
N ALA A 155 -15.86 17.60 -25.89
CA ALA A 155 -16.86 18.52 -25.37
C ALA A 155 -18.25 17.87 -25.25
N THR A 156 -18.65 17.04 -26.22
CA THR A 156 -19.90 16.26 -26.14
C THR A 156 -19.87 15.27 -24.99
N MET A 157 -18.77 14.52 -24.82
CA MET A 157 -18.62 13.55 -23.74
C MET A 157 -18.64 14.22 -22.37
N VAL A 158 -17.97 15.37 -22.19
CA VAL A 158 -18.00 16.12 -20.93
C VAL A 158 -19.42 16.53 -20.56
N ARG A 159 -20.18 17.09 -21.52
CA ARG A 159 -21.58 17.48 -21.30
C ARG A 159 -22.50 16.30 -21.03
N LYS A 160 -22.19 15.12 -21.55
CA LYS A 160 -22.99 13.91 -21.35
C LYS A 160 -22.67 13.25 -20.01
N TYR A 161 -21.39 12.97 -19.75
CA TYR A 161 -20.97 12.08 -18.66
C TYR A 161 -20.50 12.77 -17.40
N LEU A 162 -20.00 14.01 -17.50
CA LEU A 162 -19.37 14.69 -16.35
C LEU A 162 -20.21 15.87 -15.83
N HIS A 163 -21.42 16.06 -16.35
CA HIS A 163 -22.23 17.29 -16.19
C HIS A 163 -22.68 17.59 -14.75
N ASP A 164 -22.68 16.59 -13.89
CA ASP A 164 -23.03 16.64 -12.48
C ASP A 164 -21.91 17.29 -11.62
N ARG A 165 -20.64 17.20 -12.03
CA ARG A 165 -19.51 17.88 -11.37
C ARG A 165 -18.73 18.86 -12.24
N VAL A 166 -18.83 18.77 -13.56
CA VAL A 166 -18.12 19.62 -14.51
C VAL A 166 -19.12 20.29 -15.46
N GLU A 167 -19.20 21.61 -15.41
CA GLU A 167 -20.03 22.42 -16.28
C GLU A 167 -19.17 23.05 -17.37
N LEU A 168 -19.29 22.54 -18.59
CA LEU A 168 -18.68 23.15 -19.77
C LEU A 168 -19.62 24.23 -20.32
N HIS A 169 -19.23 25.50 -20.27
CA HIS A 169 -20.07 26.58 -20.82
C HIS A 169 -20.36 26.35 -22.31
N SER A 170 -21.54 26.72 -22.81
CA SER A 170 -21.95 26.50 -24.22
C SER A 170 -20.91 27.03 -25.21
N GLU A 171 -20.31 28.19 -24.90
CA GLU A 171 -19.29 28.88 -25.71
C GLU A 171 -17.83 28.59 -25.30
N ALA A 172 -17.61 27.63 -24.40
CA ALA A 172 -16.26 27.33 -23.93
C ALA A 172 -15.40 26.68 -25.02
N LEU A 173 -15.99 25.82 -25.86
CA LEU A 173 -15.26 25.18 -26.96
C LEU A 173 -15.00 26.20 -28.08
N ARG A 174 -13.73 26.51 -28.34
CA ARG A 174 -13.31 27.49 -29.35
C ARG A 174 -12.20 26.91 -30.23
N GLY A 175 -12.24 27.21 -31.53
CA GLY A 175 -11.20 26.76 -32.47
C GLY A 175 -11.14 25.24 -32.68
N ASP A 176 -12.21 24.51 -32.38
CA ASP A 176 -12.33 23.05 -32.54
C ASP A 176 -11.92 22.58 -33.94
N LYS A 177 -12.39 23.27 -35.00
CA LYS A 177 -12.04 22.92 -36.39
C LYS A 177 -10.54 22.92 -36.65
N VAL A 178 -9.77 23.82 -36.03
CA VAL A 178 -8.32 23.90 -36.22
C VAL A 178 -7.63 22.80 -35.43
N MET A 179 -8.03 22.60 -34.17
CA MET A 179 -7.52 21.54 -33.32
C MET A 179 -7.77 20.15 -33.93
N ASP A 180 -8.97 19.93 -34.47
CA ASP A 180 -9.44 18.65 -34.98
C ASP A 180 -8.83 18.27 -36.35
N ARG A 181 -8.36 19.27 -37.12
CA ARG A 181 -7.63 19.04 -38.38
C ARG A 181 -6.16 18.69 -38.15
N ASN A 182 -5.63 18.97 -36.96
CA ASN A 182 -4.24 18.71 -36.65
C ASN A 182 -3.98 17.20 -36.58
N SER A 183 -2.83 16.73 -37.06
CA SER A 183 -2.46 15.31 -37.00
C SER A 183 -2.37 14.78 -35.56
N ALA A 184 -2.14 15.66 -34.57
CA ALA A 184 -2.12 15.32 -33.16
C ALA A 184 -3.51 15.35 -32.49
N SER A 185 -4.60 15.65 -33.22
CA SER A 185 -5.97 15.81 -32.69
C SER A 185 -6.37 14.68 -31.75
N ALA A 186 -6.23 13.41 -32.17
CA ALA A 186 -6.65 12.27 -31.36
C ALA A 186 -5.85 12.15 -30.04
N SER A 187 -4.54 12.45 -30.08
CA SER A 187 -3.71 12.44 -28.87
C SER A 187 -4.09 13.58 -27.93
N TRP A 188 -4.40 14.76 -28.47
CA TRP A 188 -4.85 15.89 -27.68
C TRP A 188 -6.24 15.66 -27.10
N ALA A 189 -7.16 15.08 -27.86
CA ALA A 189 -8.50 14.72 -27.40
C ALA A 189 -8.46 13.72 -26.24
N GLN A 190 -7.65 12.66 -26.36
CA GLN A 190 -7.45 11.69 -25.27
C GLN A 190 -6.88 12.33 -24.01
N THR A 191 -5.88 13.20 -24.17
CA THR A 191 -5.27 13.88 -23.02
C THR A 191 -6.24 14.90 -22.41
N ALA A 192 -7.01 15.62 -23.22
CA ALA A 192 -8.05 16.52 -22.74
C ALA A 192 -9.12 15.75 -21.96
N TRP A 193 -9.54 14.60 -22.46
CA TRP A 193 -10.49 13.73 -21.77
C TRP A 193 -9.99 13.29 -20.40
N GLN A 194 -8.73 12.85 -20.30
CA GLN A 194 -8.10 12.57 -19.00
C GLN A 194 -8.10 13.79 -18.07
N GLY A 195 -7.80 14.98 -18.61
CA GLY A 195 -7.84 16.23 -17.86
C GLY A 195 -9.23 16.57 -17.32
N PHE A 196 -10.29 16.40 -18.13
CA PHE A 196 -11.67 16.62 -17.69
C PHE A 196 -12.10 15.60 -16.63
N LYS A 197 -11.70 14.33 -16.73
CA LYS A 197 -11.93 13.34 -15.67
C LYS A 197 -11.22 13.72 -14.36
N ALA A 198 -10.04 14.33 -14.45
CA ALA A 198 -9.36 14.86 -13.27
C ALA A 198 -10.11 16.05 -12.64
N LEU A 199 -10.67 16.97 -13.45
CA LEU A 199 -11.53 18.05 -12.96
C LEU A 199 -12.80 17.50 -12.30
N TYR A 200 -13.39 16.44 -12.85
CA TYR A 200 -14.53 15.75 -12.26
C TYR A 200 -14.20 15.20 -10.87
N ALA A 201 -13.12 14.41 -10.75
CA ALA A 201 -12.67 13.83 -9.48
C ALA A 201 -12.32 14.91 -8.44
N TYR A 202 -11.73 16.02 -8.87
CA TYR A 202 -11.51 17.18 -8.00
C TYR A 202 -12.83 17.82 -7.55
N GLY A 203 -13.82 17.94 -8.44
CA GLY A 203 -15.16 18.40 -8.11
C GLY A 203 -15.85 17.52 -7.07
N GLU A 204 -15.73 16.20 -7.17
CA GLU A 204 -16.22 15.24 -6.16
C GLU A 204 -15.53 15.47 -4.81
N TYR A 205 -14.20 15.49 -4.81
CA TYR A 205 -13.41 15.72 -3.59
C TYR A 205 -13.84 17.01 -2.87
N MET A 206 -13.99 18.11 -3.59
CA MET A 206 -14.38 19.39 -3.01
C MET A 206 -15.85 19.43 -2.57
N ALA A 207 -16.72 18.61 -3.16
CA ALA A 207 -18.12 18.49 -2.76
C ALA A 207 -18.28 17.67 -1.46
N GLU A 208 -17.44 16.65 -1.28
CA GLU A 208 -17.36 15.78 -0.10
C GLU A 208 -16.62 16.44 1.08
N ASN A 209 -15.72 17.39 0.79
CA ASN A 209 -14.90 18.08 1.77
C ASN A 209 -15.22 19.58 1.82
N PRO A 210 -16.44 19.97 2.22
CA PRO A 210 -16.83 21.38 2.26
C PRO A 210 -15.94 22.16 3.24
N GLY A 211 -15.51 23.36 2.83
CA GLY A 211 -14.66 24.23 3.65
C GLY A 211 -13.16 24.02 3.45
N GLN A 212 -12.74 22.97 2.74
CA GLN A 212 -11.36 22.89 2.28
C GLN A 212 -11.06 23.96 1.24
N ASN A 213 -9.90 24.59 1.38
CA ASN A 213 -9.40 25.60 0.44
C ASN A 213 -8.13 25.07 -0.26
N VAL A 214 -8.31 24.04 -1.07
CA VAL A 214 -7.25 23.40 -1.86
C VAL A 214 -7.50 23.70 -3.33
N ASP A 215 -6.56 24.36 -3.99
CA ASP A 215 -6.64 24.58 -5.44
C ASP A 215 -6.33 23.30 -6.23
N PHE A 216 -6.77 23.22 -7.49
CA PHE A 216 -6.62 22.02 -8.32
C PHE A 216 -5.15 21.63 -8.50
N PHE A 217 -4.27 22.61 -8.63
CA PHE A 217 -2.82 22.39 -8.77
C PHE A 217 -2.22 21.68 -7.55
N THR A 218 -2.61 22.11 -6.35
CA THR A 218 -2.21 21.51 -5.07
C THR A 218 -2.83 20.13 -4.92
N TRP A 219 -4.12 20.00 -5.22
CA TRP A 219 -4.85 18.73 -5.21
C TRP A 219 -4.19 17.67 -6.11
N CYS A 220 -3.70 18.04 -7.29
CA CYS A 220 -3.00 17.14 -8.22
C CYS A 220 -1.74 16.48 -7.61
N SER A 221 -1.16 17.07 -6.56
CA SER A 221 0.03 16.52 -5.89
C SER A 221 -0.31 15.74 -4.63
N GLY A 222 -1.57 15.76 -4.21
CA GLY A 222 -2.04 15.11 -2.99
C GLY A 222 -2.29 13.61 -3.18
N PRO A 223 -2.31 12.85 -2.08
CA PRO A 223 -2.58 11.40 -2.10
C PRO A 223 -4.01 11.06 -2.58
N HIS A 224 -4.92 12.04 -2.60
CA HIS A 224 -6.30 11.88 -3.06
C HIS A 224 -6.44 11.85 -4.58
N ASN A 225 -5.43 12.29 -5.34
CA ASN A 225 -5.50 12.31 -6.79
C ASN A 225 -5.32 10.90 -7.37
N ARG A 226 -6.44 10.25 -7.71
CA ARG A 226 -6.47 8.94 -8.38
C ARG A 226 -6.67 9.04 -9.90
N SER A 227 -6.69 10.25 -10.46
CA SER A 227 -7.00 10.47 -11.88
C SER A 227 -5.85 10.19 -12.84
N GLY A 228 -4.62 10.05 -12.32
CA GLY A 228 -3.39 9.96 -13.13
C GLY A 228 -2.96 11.29 -13.78
N TRP A 229 -3.73 12.37 -13.59
CA TRP A 229 -3.35 13.72 -14.04
C TRP A 229 -2.31 14.32 -13.11
N THR A 230 -1.28 14.97 -13.66
CA THR A 230 -0.13 15.42 -12.88
C THR A 230 -0.01 16.94 -12.83
N ARG A 231 0.61 17.45 -11.76
CA ARG A 231 0.83 18.87 -11.50
C ARG A 231 1.49 19.62 -12.67
N ASP A 232 2.44 19.00 -13.36
CA ASP A 232 3.16 19.59 -14.49
C ASP A 232 2.28 19.86 -15.74
N LYS A 233 1.14 19.17 -15.85
CA LYS A 233 0.10 19.42 -16.86
C LYS A 233 -0.94 20.44 -16.36
N THR A 234 -0.73 21.04 -15.20
CA THR A 234 -1.62 22.04 -14.62
C THR A 234 -0.87 23.35 -14.42
N ALA A 235 -1.50 24.47 -14.73
CA ALA A 235 -1.04 25.78 -14.30
C ALA A 235 -1.86 26.23 -13.09
N ARG A 236 -1.17 26.63 -12.02
CA ARG A 236 -1.80 27.27 -10.85
C ARG A 236 -2.35 28.67 -11.16
N GLY A 237 -1.74 29.34 -12.14
CA GLY A 237 -2.08 30.68 -12.58
C GLY A 237 -1.17 31.12 -13.73
N GLU A 238 -1.41 32.31 -14.26
CA GLU A 238 -0.56 32.96 -15.24
C GLU A 238 0.53 33.79 -14.54
N SER A 239 1.66 34.02 -15.19
CA SER A 239 2.69 34.92 -14.62
C SER A 239 2.16 36.36 -14.50
N GLY A 240 2.60 37.12 -13.49
CA GLY A 240 2.18 38.52 -13.28
C GLY A 240 2.34 39.38 -14.54
N ALA A 241 3.49 39.26 -15.22
CA ALA A 241 3.74 39.94 -16.49
C ALA A 241 2.76 39.57 -17.63
N THR A 242 2.17 38.37 -17.60
CA THR A 242 1.13 37.95 -18.55
C THR A 242 -0.22 38.54 -18.15
N MET A 243 -0.55 38.57 -16.87
CA MET A 243 -1.79 39.18 -16.37
C MET A 243 -1.82 40.69 -16.61
N ASP A 244 -0.73 41.40 -16.35
CA ASP A 244 -0.65 42.86 -16.54
C ASP A 244 -0.89 43.28 -17.99
N LYS A 245 -0.42 42.47 -18.95
CA LYS A 245 -0.51 42.79 -20.39
C LYS A 245 -1.71 42.16 -21.07
N ARG A 246 -2.21 41.03 -20.57
CA ARG A 246 -3.16 40.15 -21.27
C ARG A 246 -4.27 39.59 -20.38
N GLY A 247 -4.44 40.07 -19.15
CA GLY A 247 -5.46 39.58 -18.20
C GLY A 247 -6.87 39.54 -18.78
N LYS A 248 -7.24 40.49 -19.64
CA LYS A 248 -8.55 40.52 -20.33
C LYS A 248 -8.85 39.27 -21.16
N THR A 249 -7.83 38.55 -21.63
CA THR A 249 -8.00 37.28 -22.39
C THR A 249 -8.25 36.06 -21.50
N ARG A 250 -8.23 36.24 -20.17
CA ARG A 250 -8.50 35.21 -19.16
C ARG A 250 -9.90 35.39 -18.54
N ILE A 251 -10.68 36.33 -19.07
CA ILE A 251 -12.09 36.50 -18.75
C ILE A 251 -12.89 35.61 -19.69
N PHE A 252 -13.63 34.67 -19.13
CA PHE A 252 -14.36 33.67 -19.89
C PHE A 252 -15.82 33.60 -19.47
N PRO A 253 -16.70 33.16 -20.38
CA PRO A 253 -18.11 33.05 -20.08
C PRO A 253 -18.37 31.97 -19.02
N VAL A 254 -19.31 32.26 -18.12
CA VAL A 254 -19.80 31.40 -17.05
C VAL A 254 -21.30 31.55 -16.90
N SER A 255 -21.95 30.54 -16.31
CA SER A 255 -23.36 30.61 -15.95
C SER A 255 -23.68 31.83 -15.07
N VAL A 256 -24.85 32.45 -15.26
CA VAL A 256 -25.42 33.48 -14.36
C VAL A 256 -25.45 33.06 -12.89
N LYS A 257 -25.44 31.74 -12.62
CA LYS A 257 -25.36 31.19 -11.26
C LYS A 257 -24.05 31.53 -10.56
N LEU A 258 -22.99 31.81 -11.32
CA LEU A 258 -21.66 32.17 -10.82
C LEU A 258 -21.38 33.66 -10.85
N SER A 259 -21.75 34.35 -11.92
CA SER A 259 -21.45 35.77 -12.12
C SER A 259 -22.66 36.47 -12.73
N ARG A 260 -23.06 37.60 -12.16
CA ARG A 260 -24.15 38.42 -12.72
C ARG A 260 -23.81 38.97 -14.11
N ASN A 261 -22.52 39.14 -14.40
CA ASN A 261 -22.03 39.63 -15.68
C ASN A 261 -21.75 38.49 -16.67
N GLU A 262 -22.09 37.24 -16.33
CA GLU A 262 -21.86 36.04 -17.16
C GLU A 262 -20.41 35.79 -17.56
N GLU A 263 -19.47 36.49 -16.92
CA GLU A 263 -18.04 36.37 -17.16
C GLU A 263 -17.28 36.28 -15.84
N MET A 264 -16.17 35.54 -15.85
CA MET A 264 -15.26 35.40 -14.71
C MET A 264 -13.82 35.26 -15.16
N GLU A 265 -12.89 35.84 -14.40
CA GLU A 265 -11.47 35.60 -14.60
C GLU A 265 -11.11 34.17 -14.17
N MET A 266 -10.48 33.41 -15.07
CA MET A 266 -9.94 32.08 -14.78
C MET A 266 -8.46 32.07 -15.13
N VAL A 267 -7.62 31.81 -14.14
CA VAL A 267 -6.16 31.74 -14.31
C VAL A 267 -5.63 30.30 -14.25
N GLN A 268 -6.34 29.42 -13.55
CA GLN A 268 -6.04 27.99 -13.52
C GLN A 268 -6.42 27.34 -14.84
N HIS A 269 -5.50 26.54 -15.38
CA HIS A 269 -5.75 25.85 -16.63
C HIS A 269 -4.98 24.55 -16.80
N LEU A 270 -5.55 23.66 -17.61
CA LEU A 270 -4.92 22.42 -18.04
C LEU A 270 -4.04 22.66 -19.27
N LYS A 271 -2.91 21.97 -19.29
CA LYS A 271 -1.95 21.93 -20.39
C LYS A 271 -2.02 20.57 -21.07
N ILE A 272 -2.79 20.49 -22.16
CA ILE A 272 -2.96 19.24 -22.91
C ILE A 272 -1.61 18.75 -23.47
N GLN A 273 -0.74 19.68 -23.85
CA GLN A 273 0.66 19.42 -24.11
C GLN A 273 1.55 20.42 -23.37
N ARG A 274 2.64 19.94 -22.77
CA ARG A 274 3.57 20.76 -21.96
C ARG A 274 4.32 21.79 -22.81
N LYS A 275 4.83 21.36 -23.97
CA LYS A 275 5.64 22.17 -24.89
C LYS A 275 4.95 22.30 -26.24
N GLY A 276 5.08 23.47 -26.85
CA GLY A 276 4.54 23.82 -28.16
C GLY A 276 3.65 25.06 -28.12
N GLU A 277 3.31 25.57 -29.30
CA GLU A 277 2.49 26.77 -29.52
C GLU A 277 1.40 26.48 -30.56
N GLY A 278 0.55 27.47 -30.86
CA GLY A 278 -0.51 27.37 -31.87
C GLY A 278 -1.73 26.60 -31.37
N ASP A 279 -2.07 25.54 -32.11
CA ASP A 279 -3.35 24.81 -32.01
C ASP A 279 -3.46 23.92 -30.76
N ILE A 280 -2.41 23.82 -29.94
CA ILE A 280 -2.41 22.97 -28.75
C ILE A 280 -3.49 23.45 -27.78
N PRO A 281 -4.42 22.58 -27.35
CA PRO A 281 -5.52 23.02 -26.51
C PRO A 281 -5.07 23.42 -25.09
N ARG A 282 -5.77 24.40 -24.52
CA ARG A 282 -5.79 24.76 -23.11
C ARG A 282 -7.23 24.68 -22.60
N VAL A 283 -7.39 24.34 -21.32
CA VAL A 283 -8.70 24.30 -20.65
C VAL A 283 -8.65 25.21 -19.43
N TYR A 284 -9.36 26.34 -19.45
CA TYR A 284 -9.44 27.25 -18.30
C TYR A 284 -10.72 26.99 -17.50
N PHE A 285 -10.58 26.97 -16.18
CA PHE A 285 -11.65 26.56 -15.30
C PHE A 285 -11.58 27.23 -13.92
N VAL A 286 -12.68 27.14 -13.18
CA VAL A 286 -12.81 27.57 -11.79
C VAL A 286 -13.74 26.61 -11.03
N TYR A 287 -13.43 26.30 -9.77
CA TYR A 287 -14.36 25.58 -8.91
C TYR A 287 -15.26 26.57 -8.16
N SER A 288 -16.54 26.24 -8.04
CA SER A 288 -17.52 27.04 -7.32
C SER A 288 -18.10 26.28 -6.14
N PRO A 289 -17.77 26.67 -4.89
CA PRO A 289 -18.38 26.09 -3.69
C PRO A 289 -19.90 26.23 -3.67
N ARG A 290 -20.45 27.28 -4.30
CA ARG A 290 -21.90 27.52 -4.39
C ARG A 290 -22.61 26.45 -5.21
N THR A 291 -22.04 26.05 -6.33
CA THR A 291 -22.65 25.07 -7.24
C THR A 291 -22.12 23.65 -7.02
N LYS A 292 -21.02 23.51 -6.27
CA LYS A 292 -20.25 22.27 -6.10
C LYS A 292 -19.82 21.64 -7.42
N LYS A 293 -19.47 22.51 -8.39
CA LYS A 293 -19.02 22.12 -9.73
C LYS A 293 -17.76 22.88 -10.13
N VAL A 294 -16.98 22.23 -11.00
CA VAL A 294 -15.94 22.88 -11.79
C VAL A 294 -16.57 23.46 -13.05
N HIS A 295 -16.42 24.76 -13.25
CA HIS A 295 -16.92 25.48 -14.42
C HIS A 295 -15.79 25.75 -15.39
N VAL A 296 -15.99 25.37 -16.63
CA VAL A 296 -15.00 25.49 -17.70
C VAL A 296 -15.48 26.55 -18.68
N GLY A 297 -14.79 27.69 -18.68
CA GLY A 297 -15.11 28.83 -19.53
C GLY A 297 -14.37 28.84 -20.87
N PHE A 298 -13.31 28.05 -21.00
CA PHE A 298 -12.55 27.93 -22.25
C PHE A 298 -11.95 26.53 -22.43
N TYR A 299 -12.13 25.98 -23.62
CA TYR A 299 -11.42 24.82 -24.14
C TYR A 299 -11.11 25.10 -25.61
N GLY A 300 -9.85 25.42 -25.91
CA GLY A 300 -9.48 25.88 -27.23
C GLY A 300 -7.98 26.04 -27.42
N PRO A 301 -7.53 26.41 -28.62
CA PRO A 301 -6.12 26.48 -28.95
C PRO A 301 -5.44 27.60 -28.16
N HIS A 302 -4.19 27.34 -27.76
CA HIS A 302 -3.38 28.26 -26.95
C HIS A 302 -3.19 29.64 -27.60
N GLU A 303 -3.25 29.74 -28.92
CA GLU A 303 -3.13 31.02 -29.65
C GLU A 303 -4.24 32.04 -29.32
N LEU A 304 -5.43 31.58 -28.91
CA LEU A 304 -6.54 32.46 -28.53
C LEU A 304 -6.37 33.04 -27.11
N VAL A 305 -5.40 32.51 -26.36
CA VAL A 305 -5.08 32.87 -24.97
C VAL A 305 -3.56 33.10 -24.84
N PRO A 306 -2.99 34.04 -25.62
CA PRO A 306 -1.55 34.17 -25.76
C PRO A 306 -0.88 34.55 -24.43
N ASN A 307 0.31 34.01 -24.21
CA ASN A 307 1.19 34.35 -23.09
C ASN A 307 2.36 35.24 -23.57
N THR A 308 3.29 35.58 -22.67
CA THR A 308 4.47 36.40 -23.01
C THR A 308 5.43 35.75 -24.00
N LYS A 309 5.33 34.44 -24.25
CA LYS A 309 6.20 33.69 -25.16
C LYS A 309 5.60 33.43 -26.54
N SER A 310 4.27 33.50 -26.70
CA SER A 310 3.64 33.37 -28.02
C SER A 310 4.15 34.46 -28.96
N ARG A 311 4.91 34.07 -29.98
CA ARG A 311 5.33 34.99 -31.06
C ARG A 311 4.09 35.42 -31.85
N LYS A 312 3.96 36.73 -32.09
CA LYS A 312 3.00 37.25 -33.07
C LYS A 312 3.33 36.61 -34.43
N ARG A 313 2.34 35.97 -35.06
CA ARG A 313 2.39 35.68 -36.49
C ARG A 313 2.17 36.96 -37.28
#